data_AF-Q0UQ06-F1
#
_entry.id   AF-Q0UQ06-F1
#
_cell.length_a   1.000
_cell.length_b   1.000
_cell.length_c   1.000
_cell.angle_alpha   90.00
_cell.angle_beta   90.00
_cell.angle_gamma   90.00
#
_symmetry.space_group_name_H-M   'P 1'
#
loop_
_entity.id
_entity.type
_entity.pdbx_description
1 polymer ?
#
loop_
_entity_poly.entity_id
_entity_poly.type
_entity_poly.pdbx_seq_one_letter_code
_entity_poly.pdbx_strand_id
1 'polypeptide(L)'
;MGDAQPNEKVVYALQSAVATNMKRLRDSIDGLRQIHNRLKDNNGNSINLIAQLTALKSNLANMHDWLSHALSDMHPQLLSDLDVLMTSCGMLMRHLDALVKNLKQPDHVPLDYATRVKYAVGSRSMERLRKVAQGQTEAVTLLLAACKCHAMAQRKILLYKSRQIRSRDANQLKVLTRSWKVDGGCMRVLTQASAMIQWFRYLYYVKLMRKEPVHEPTEEDYEIAAANTRSDAIDRALQQDATTLRRETKLVMMGDRDSGKELIMNQMKVLYAEGYYPVEERRKYVYAVRSTVRLLMHAIIDLLKDTGISLPSNLNQHFAILLHEVETVTLPTISPEAVEAVQTIWTCSEFSKLFVQNFEIDFPQYSPYFAQEIERIADDDYLPTEADMMRLNQSLGGIKELRFNWDELDIHLFNVSGRTSRTLNSGQLQKKFANSSIILLLNNFTRFREKLPFSPLETFFSDYVPSEEDPETSARQYILKRFKDVNRNHLSIYSFWVDLDLSDNTHLYAALKKTLQHIQQRKAREEVWNASNNTVVSTTRSSTGLAGKLILSRSRSAVSPEKRSGTSGSEMISSVQSDKTG
;
A
#
# COMPACT_ATOMS: atom_id res chain seq x y z
N MET A 1 -36.06 16.38 30.45
CA MET A 1 -35.98 15.36 29.37
C MET A 1 -35.01 15.91 28.34
N GLY A 2 -33.74 15.54 28.43
CA GLY A 2 -32.69 16.04 27.54
C GLY A 2 -32.79 15.34 26.18
N ASP A 3 -32.69 16.12 25.11
CA ASP A 3 -32.75 15.63 23.73
C ASP A 3 -31.48 14.80 23.45
N ALA A 4 -31.64 13.48 23.30
CA ALA A 4 -30.57 12.57 22.96
C ALA A 4 -29.93 12.99 21.62
N GLN A 5 -28.60 13.06 21.56
CA GLN A 5 -27.88 13.41 20.32
C GLN A 5 -28.31 12.49 19.16
N PRO A 6 -28.32 12.97 17.90
CA PRO A 6 -28.80 12.19 16.74
C PRO A 6 -28.10 10.84 16.57
N ASN A 7 -26.86 10.69 17.06
CA ASN A 7 -26.13 9.42 17.04
C ASN A 7 -26.68 8.39 18.05
N GLU A 8 -27.17 8.79 19.22
CA GLU A 8 -27.69 7.86 20.24
C GLU A 8 -28.96 7.16 19.77
N LYS A 9 -29.89 7.89 19.12
CA LYS A 9 -31.13 7.33 18.56
C LYS A 9 -30.84 6.23 17.52
N VAL A 10 -29.82 6.42 16.69
CA VAL A 10 -29.39 5.44 15.67
C VAL A 10 -28.79 4.19 16.33
N VAL A 11 -27.99 4.36 17.39
CA VAL A 11 -27.39 3.23 18.12
C VAL A 11 -28.45 2.37 18.81
N TYR A 12 -29.45 2.98 19.46
CA TYR A 12 -30.57 2.24 20.06
C TYR A 12 -31.41 1.48 19.02
N ALA A 13 -31.65 2.08 17.85
CA ALA A 13 -32.34 1.41 16.75
C ALA A 13 -31.56 0.18 16.25
N LEU A 14 -30.23 0.30 16.09
CA LEU A 14 -29.35 -0.80 15.71
C LEU A 14 -29.31 -1.91 16.77
N GLN A 15 -29.20 -1.57 18.05
CA GLN A 15 -29.26 -2.54 19.14
C GLN A 15 -30.56 -3.36 19.13
N SER A 16 -31.70 -2.70 18.89
CA SER A 16 -33.01 -3.33 18.77
C SER A 16 -33.09 -4.26 17.54
N ALA A 17 -32.53 -3.84 16.40
CA ALA A 17 -32.47 -4.65 15.18
C ALA A 17 -31.61 -5.92 15.37
N VAL A 18 -30.45 -5.79 16.03
CA VAL A 18 -29.56 -6.93 16.37
C VAL A 18 -30.30 -7.91 17.29
N ALA A 19 -30.93 -7.43 18.36
CA ALA A 19 -31.67 -8.27 19.31
C ALA A 19 -32.84 -9.00 18.63
N THR A 20 -33.57 -8.32 17.75
CA THR A 20 -34.66 -8.91 16.96
C THR A 20 -34.16 -10.01 16.03
N ASN A 21 -33.06 -9.77 15.31
CA ASN A 21 -32.44 -10.76 14.44
C ASN A 21 -31.92 -11.97 15.23
N MET A 22 -31.31 -11.77 16.39
CA MET A 22 -30.86 -12.86 17.27
C MET A 22 -32.00 -13.73 17.80
N LYS A 23 -33.15 -13.12 18.13
CA LYS A 23 -34.34 -13.85 18.56
C LYS A 23 -34.88 -14.73 17.43
N ARG A 24 -35.10 -14.15 16.24
CA ARG A 24 -35.58 -14.92 15.08
C ARG A 24 -34.61 -16.05 14.72
N LEU A 25 -33.30 -15.79 14.75
CA LEU A 25 -32.26 -16.78 14.46
C LEU A 25 -32.32 -17.98 15.42
N ARG A 26 -32.61 -17.74 16.70
CA ARG A 26 -32.84 -18.79 17.69
C ARG A 26 -34.06 -19.65 17.31
N ASP A 27 -35.18 -19.01 17.03
CA ASP A 27 -36.44 -19.71 16.71
C ASP A 27 -36.31 -20.57 15.44
N SER A 28 -35.61 -20.07 14.41
CA SER A 28 -35.37 -20.85 13.19
C SER A 28 -34.35 -21.98 13.39
N ILE A 29 -33.31 -21.79 14.22
CA ILE A 29 -32.36 -22.86 14.58
C ILE A 29 -33.08 -23.99 15.32
N ASP A 30 -33.96 -23.67 16.27
CA ASP A 30 -34.72 -24.66 17.02
C ASP A 30 -35.72 -25.40 16.10
N GLY A 31 -36.36 -24.68 15.17
CA GLY A 31 -37.18 -25.29 14.12
C GLY A 31 -36.39 -26.25 13.22
N LEU A 32 -35.18 -25.87 12.81
CA LEU A 32 -34.30 -26.74 12.02
C LEU A 32 -33.81 -27.97 12.80
N ARG A 33 -33.52 -27.83 14.10
CA ARG A 33 -33.15 -28.96 14.98
C ARG A 33 -34.29 -29.96 15.13
N GLN A 34 -35.52 -29.50 15.27
CA GLN A 34 -36.71 -30.37 15.31
C GLN A 34 -36.88 -31.14 14.00
N ILE A 35 -36.68 -30.48 12.85
CA ILE A 35 -36.74 -31.13 11.52
C ILE A 35 -35.60 -32.14 11.36
N HIS A 36 -34.38 -31.78 11.79
CA HIS A 36 -33.20 -32.65 11.72
C HIS A 36 -33.36 -33.91 12.60
N ASN A 37 -33.87 -33.78 13.82
CA ASN A 37 -34.04 -34.94 14.70
C ASN A 37 -35.11 -35.93 14.21
N ARG A 38 -36.10 -35.45 13.44
CA ARG A 38 -37.15 -36.30 12.84
C ARG A 38 -36.69 -37.01 11.58
N LEU A 39 -35.80 -36.41 10.82
CA LEU A 39 -35.30 -36.92 9.54
C LEU A 39 -33.81 -37.17 9.70
N LYS A 40 -33.42 -38.42 9.98
CA LYS A 40 -32.01 -38.85 10.02
C LYS A 40 -31.33 -38.44 8.69
N ASP A 41 -30.66 -37.30 8.70
CA ASP A 41 -30.16 -36.62 7.50
C ASP A 41 -28.86 -37.30 7.05
N ASN A 42 -28.89 -38.06 5.95
CA ASN A 42 -27.71 -38.76 5.43
C ASN A 42 -26.66 -37.81 4.82
N ASN A 43 -27.01 -36.54 4.52
CA ASN A 43 -26.18 -35.61 3.76
C ASN A 43 -25.53 -34.47 4.59
N GLY A 44 -25.83 -34.35 5.89
CA GLY A 44 -25.20 -33.38 6.80
C GLY A 44 -25.50 -31.89 6.53
N ASN A 45 -26.29 -31.55 5.51
CA ASN A 45 -26.55 -30.16 5.10
C ASN A 45 -27.33 -29.37 6.16
N SER A 46 -28.28 -30.01 6.85
CA SER A 46 -29.04 -29.36 7.92
C SER A 46 -28.16 -29.08 9.15
N ILE A 47 -27.29 -30.00 9.55
CA ILE A 47 -26.32 -29.81 10.64
C ILE A 47 -25.33 -28.69 10.29
N ASN A 48 -24.78 -28.71 9.07
CA ASN A 48 -23.83 -27.70 8.61
C ASN A 48 -24.46 -26.30 8.57
N LEU A 49 -25.73 -26.19 8.16
CA LEU A 49 -26.48 -24.95 8.23
C LEU A 49 -26.72 -24.51 9.68
N ILE A 50 -27.14 -25.42 10.57
CA ILE A 50 -27.34 -25.14 12.00
C ILE A 50 -26.05 -24.63 12.65
N ALA A 51 -24.90 -25.25 12.33
CA ALA A 51 -23.60 -24.82 12.84
C ALA A 51 -23.26 -23.39 12.40
N GLN A 52 -23.45 -23.07 11.11
CA GLN A 52 -23.19 -21.72 10.59
C GLN A 52 -24.14 -20.66 11.15
N LEU A 53 -25.43 -20.99 11.33
CA LEU A 53 -26.40 -20.09 11.96
C LEU A 53 -26.10 -19.88 13.45
N THR A 54 -25.56 -20.90 14.13
CA THR A 54 -25.12 -20.78 15.53
C THR A 54 -23.90 -19.86 15.64
N ALA A 55 -22.94 -19.95 14.72
CA ALA A 55 -21.80 -19.05 14.64
C ALA A 55 -22.23 -17.60 14.37
N LEU A 56 -23.14 -17.39 13.42
CA LEU A 56 -23.73 -16.07 13.14
C LEU A 56 -24.40 -15.48 14.38
N LYS A 57 -25.18 -16.29 15.12
CA LYS A 57 -25.84 -15.87 16.36
C LYS A 57 -24.83 -15.42 17.43
N SER A 58 -23.74 -16.16 17.59
CA SER A 58 -22.67 -15.81 18.52
C SER A 58 -22.00 -14.48 18.15
N ASN A 59 -21.77 -14.24 16.86
CA ASN A 59 -21.15 -13.01 16.40
C ASN A 59 -22.09 -11.79 16.54
N LEU A 60 -23.40 -11.99 16.33
CA LEU A 60 -24.40 -10.95 16.60
C LEU A 60 -24.51 -10.63 18.09
N ALA A 61 -24.36 -11.62 18.98
CA ALA A 61 -24.30 -11.40 20.43
C ALA A 61 -23.10 -10.52 20.80
N ASN A 62 -21.90 -10.85 20.31
CA ASN A 62 -20.69 -10.04 20.51
C ASN A 62 -20.84 -8.60 19.99
N MET A 63 -21.59 -8.42 18.90
CA MET A 63 -21.90 -7.10 18.33
C MET A 63 -22.93 -6.32 19.15
N HIS A 64 -23.94 -7.00 19.70
CA HIS A 64 -24.90 -6.42 20.63
C HIS A 64 -24.21 -5.92 21.90
N ASP A 65 -23.37 -6.77 22.51
CA ASP A 65 -22.59 -6.44 23.70
C ASP A 65 -21.62 -5.30 23.43
N TRP A 66 -21.02 -5.23 22.25
CA TRP A 66 -20.16 -4.10 21.89
C TRP A 66 -20.94 -2.79 21.74
N LEU A 67 -22.09 -2.82 21.07
CA LEU A 67 -22.94 -1.65 20.87
C LEU A 67 -23.49 -1.09 22.19
N SER A 68 -23.65 -1.91 23.23
CA SER A 68 -24.11 -1.44 24.54
C SER A 68 -23.05 -0.66 25.31
N HIS A 69 -21.75 -0.82 24.98
CA HIS A 69 -20.63 -0.16 25.66
C HIS A 69 -20.04 1.03 24.87
N ALA A 70 -20.36 1.18 23.59
CA ALA A 70 -19.70 2.14 22.68
C ALA A 70 -20.51 3.44 22.41
N LEU A 71 -21.34 3.89 23.34
CA LEU A 71 -22.36 4.92 23.11
C LEU A 71 -21.84 6.33 22.75
N SER A 72 -20.57 6.66 23.03
CA SER A 72 -20.13 8.06 23.06
C SER A 72 -19.29 8.55 21.87
N ASP A 73 -18.86 7.70 20.92
CA ASP A 73 -17.98 8.18 19.82
C ASP A 73 -17.94 7.26 18.58
N MET A 74 -19.11 7.00 17.98
CA MET A 74 -19.19 6.17 16.77
C MET A 74 -19.19 6.97 15.47
N HIS A 75 -18.27 6.62 14.57
CA HIS A 75 -18.18 7.23 13.25
C HIS A 75 -19.45 6.96 12.40
N PRO A 76 -20.08 7.97 11.79
CA PRO A 76 -21.35 7.83 11.05
C PRO A 76 -21.33 6.75 9.96
N GLN A 77 -20.21 6.61 9.26
CA GLN A 77 -20.07 5.61 8.21
C GLN A 77 -20.06 4.15 8.72
N LEU A 78 -19.63 3.94 9.97
CA LEU A 78 -19.69 2.61 10.61
C LEU A 78 -21.14 2.27 10.98
N LEU A 79 -21.92 3.26 11.44
CA LEU A 79 -23.34 3.10 11.76
C LEU A 79 -24.15 2.72 10.51
N SER A 80 -23.89 3.39 9.38
CA SER A 80 -24.51 3.06 8.09
C SER A 80 -24.15 1.65 7.61
N ASP A 81 -22.89 1.23 7.75
CA ASP A 81 -22.46 -0.12 7.37
C ASP A 81 -23.08 -1.22 8.26
N LEU A 82 -23.31 -0.94 9.55
CA LEU A 82 -24.00 -1.83 10.48
C LEU A 82 -25.49 -1.95 10.17
N ASP A 83 -26.14 -0.86 9.80
CA ASP A 83 -27.57 -0.85 9.44
C ASP A 83 -27.87 -1.69 8.19
N VAL A 84 -27.03 -1.53 7.15
CA VAL A 84 -27.10 -2.34 5.92
C VAL A 84 -26.89 -3.82 6.23
N LEU A 85 -25.95 -4.15 7.13
CA LEU A 85 -25.73 -5.53 7.57
C LEU A 85 -26.96 -6.08 8.30
N MET A 86 -27.56 -5.33 9.22
CA MET A 86 -28.74 -5.77 9.96
C MET A 86 -29.95 -6.00 9.06
N THR A 87 -30.12 -5.16 8.04
CA THR A 87 -31.15 -5.34 7.00
C THR A 87 -30.91 -6.61 6.20
N SER A 88 -29.65 -6.90 5.82
CA SER A 88 -29.30 -8.12 5.08
C SER A 88 -29.47 -9.40 5.93
N CYS A 89 -29.10 -9.36 7.22
CA CYS A 89 -29.38 -10.43 8.18
C CYS A 89 -30.89 -10.66 8.34
N GLY A 90 -31.68 -9.58 8.42
CA GLY A 90 -33.15 -9.67 8.47
C GLY A 90 -33.78 -10.33 7.24
N MET A 91 -33.20 -10.12 6.05
CA MET A 91 -33.62 -10.77 4.81
C MET A 91 -33.29 -12.26 4.82
N LEU A 92 -32.07 -12.64 5.19
CA LEU A 92 -31.68 -14.04 5.41
C LEU A 92 -32.64 -14.75 6.37
N MET A 93 -33.02 -14.08 7.47
CA MET A 93 -33.96 -14.61 8.46
C MET A 93 -35.36 -14.84 7.88
N ARG A 94 -35.87 -13.95 7.02
CA ARG A 94 -37.17 -14.16 6.34
C ARG A 94 -37.15 -15.40 5.44
N HIS A 95 -36.05 -15.62 4.72
CA HIS A 95 -35.90 -16.85 3.93
C HIS A 95 -35.78 -18.07 4.83
N LEU A 96 -35.03 -17.99 5.93
CA LEU A 96 -34.90 -19.11 6.87
C LEU A 96 -36.24 -19.49 7.51
N ASP A 97 -37.03 -18.50 7.94
CA ASP A 97 -38.36 -18.71 8.51
C ASP A 97 -39.31 -19.37 7.51
N ALA A 98 -39.29 -18.92 6.25
CA ALA A 98 -40.09 -19.50 5.20
C ALA A 98 -39.63 -20.93 4.85
N LEU A 99 -38.33 -21.23 4.92
CA LEU A 99 -37.80 -22.59 4.76
C LEU A 99 -38.34 -23.49 5.88
N VAL A 100 -38.19 -23.07 7.13
CA VAL A 100 -38.63 -23.82 8.32
C VAL A 100 -40.14 -24.02 8.29
N LYS A 101 -40.93 -22.99 7.93
CA LYS A 101 -42.38 -23.09 7.81
C LYS A 101 -42.81 -24.09 6.73
N ASN A 102 -42.13 -24.12 5.58
CA ASN A 102 -42.45 -25.04 4.50
C ASN A 102 -42.04 -26.49 4.79
N LEU A 103 -41.05 -26.69 5.66
CA LEU A 103 -40.56 -28.01 6.07
C LEU A 103 -41.22 -28.55 7.34
N LYS A 104 -41.87 -27.69 8.14
CA LYS A 104 -42.68 -28.10 9.30
C LYS A 104 -43.97 -28.80 8.84
N GLN A 105 -44.24 -30.00 9.35
CA GLN A 105 -45.49 -30.74 9.18
C GLN A 105 -46.20 -30.93 10.54
N PRO A 106 -47.55 -31.07 10.55
CA PRO A 106 -48.27 -31.49 11.76
C PRO A 106 -47.92 -32.95 12.13
N ASP A 107 -47.90 -33.24 13.43
CA ASP A 107 -47.26 -34.43 14.04
C ASP A 107 -47.84 -35.81 13.67
N HIS A 108 -48.89 -35.88 12.83
CA HIS A 108 -49.68 -37.10 12.59
C HIS A 108 -49.65 -37.64 11.15
N VAL A 109 -48.74 -37.18 10.28
CA VAL A 109 -48.69 -37.63 8.87
C VAL A 109 -47.54 -38.65 8.66
N PRO A 110 -47.83 -39.87 8.16
CA PRO A 110 -46.80 -40.85 7.86
C PRO A 110 -45.87 -40.39 6.75
N LEU A 111 -44.62 -40.87 6.78
CA LEU A 111 -43.52 -40.39 5.94
C LEU A 111 -43.67 -40.82 4.47
N ASP A 112 -44.42 -40.05 3.68
CA ASP A 112 -44.67 -40.32 2.26
C ASP A 112 -43.51 -39.91 1.31
N TYR A 113 -43.49 -40.44 0.08
CA TYR A 113 -42.55 -40.09 -0.99
C TYR A 113 -42.53 -38.57 -1.27
N ALA A 114 -43.68 -37.90 -1.17
CA ALA A 114 -43.78 -36.44 -1.28
C ALA A 114 -42.95 -35.70 -0.21
N THR A 115 -42.84 -36.25 1.00
CA THR A 115 -42.03 -35.70 2.09
C THR A 115 -40.53 -35.82 1.80
N ARG A 116 -40.08 -36.92 1.17
CA ARG A 116 -38.69 -37.08 0.72
C ARG A 116 -38.31 -36.11 -0.39
N VAL A 117 -39.21 -35.85 -1.35
CA VAL A 117 -38.99 -34.88 -2.43
C VAL A 117 -38.97 -33.45 -1.90
N LYS A 118 -39.88 -33.08 -0.99
CA LYS A 118 -39.87 -31.78 -0.29
C LYS A 118 -38.55 -31.55 0.45
N TYR A 119 -38.03 -32.58 1.10
CA TYR A 119 -36.74 -32.51 1.79
C TYR A 119 -35.56 -32.35 0.82
N ALA A 120 -35.54 -33.08 -0.30
CA ALA A 120 -34.48 -32.95 -1.32
C ALA A 120 -34.43 -31.54 -1.93
N VAL A 121 -35.59 -30.93 -2.19
CA VAL A 121 -35.70 -29.52 -2.62
C VAL A 121 -35.27 -28.57 -1.51
N GLY A 122 -35.67 -28.84 -0.26
CA GLY A 122 -35.24 -28.12 0.93
C GLY A 122 -33.72 -28.15 1.15
N SER A 123 -33.07 -29.29 0.89
CA SER A 123 -31.62 -29.49 1.08
C SER A 123 -30.78 -28.59 0.17
N ARG A 124 -31.22 -28.37 -1.08
CA ARG A 124 -30.57 -27.42 -2.00
C ARG A 124 -30.69 -25.97 -1.53
N SER A 125 -31.84 -25.62 -0.96
CA SER A 125 -32.07 -24.30 -0.37
C SER A 125 -31.27 -24.10 0.91
N MET A 126 -31.12 -25.15 1.74
CA MET A 126 -30.28 -25.13 2.94
C MET A 126 -28.80 -24.87 2.60
N GLU A 127 -28.26 -25.52 1.58
CA GLU A 127 -26.86 -25.32 1.16
C GLU A 127 -26.60 -23.90 0.66
N ARG A 128 -27.55 -23.30 -0.04
CA ARG A 128 -27.43 -21.90 -0.49
C ARG A 128 -27.57 -20.91 0.66
N LEU A 129 -28.51 -21.13 1.58
CA LEU A 129 -28.65 -20.34 2.80
C LEU A 129 -27.41 -20.46 3.70
N ARG A 130 -26.75 -21.62 3.70
CA ARG A 130 -25.49 -21.84 4.43
C ARG A 130 -24.37 -20.94 3.91
N LYS A 131 -24.21 -20.82 2.59
CA LYS A 131 -23.20 -19.94 1.97
C LYS A 131 -23.44 -18.47 2.31
N VAL A 132 -24.71 -18.04 2.30
CA VAL A 132 -25.09 -16.68 2.72
C VAL A 132 -24.83 -16.49 4.21
N ALA A 133 -25.23 -17.42 5.07
CA ALA A 133 -24.97 -17.34 6.53
C ALA A 133 -23.47 -17.27 6.85
N GLN A 134 -22.64 -18.01 6.11
CA GLN A 134 -21.18 -17.95 6.24
C GLN A 134 -20.63 -16.57 5.86
N GLY A 135 -21.05 -16.02 4.72
CA GLY A 135 -20.65 -14.66 4.30
C GLY A 135 -21.08 -13.58 5.30
N GLN A 136 -22.31 -13.68 5.85
CA GLN A 136 -22.78 -12.77 6.89
C GLN A 136 -21.94 -12.89 8.18
N THR A 137 -21.53 -14.10 8.55
CA THR A 137 -20.67 -14.34 9.72
C THR A 137 -19.30 -13.69 9.55
N GLU A 138 -18.71 -13.79 8.36
CA GLU A 138 -17.43 -13.13 8.00
C GLU A 138 -17.58 -11.60 8.01
N ALA A 139 -18.69 -11.07 7.47
CA ALA A 139 -18.95 -9.63 7.43
C ALA A 139 -19.11 -9.01 8.83
N VAL A 140 -19.84 -9.67 9.75
CA VAL A 140 -20.00 -9.27 11.15
C VAL A 140 -18.65 -9.27 11.87
N THR A 141 -17.82 -10.30 11.63
CA THR A 141 -16.48 -10.41 12.24
C THR A 141 -15.55 -9.28 11.77
N LEU A 142 -15.56 -8.95 10.48
CA LEU A 142 -14.76 -7.85 9.92
C LEU A 142 -15.20 -6.48 10.43
N LEU A 143 -16.52 -6.28 10.63
CA LEU A 143 -17.03 -5.05 11.22
C LEU A 143 -16.64 -4.92 12.69
N LEU A 144 -16.74 -6.00 13.47
CA LEU A 144 -16.23 -6.04 14.84
C LEU A 144 -14.73 -5.75 14.93
N ALA A 145 -13.93 -6.26 13.98
CA ALA A 145 -12.51 -5.93 13.89
C ALA A 145 -12.27 -4.46 13.52
N ALA A 146 -13.06 -3.90 12.60
CA ALA A 146 -13.00 -2.49 12.24
C ALA A 146 -13.39 -1.57 13.40
N CYS A 147 -14.34 -2.00 14.25
CA CYS A 147 -14.75 -1.31 15.47
C CYS A 147 -13.64 -1.26 16.53
N LYS A 148 -12.77 -2.28 16.57
CA LYS A 148 -11.66 -2.40 17.55
C LYS A 148 -10.32 -1.82 17.03
N CYS A 149 -10.30 -1.24 15.83
CA CYS A 149 -9.08 -0.79 15.16
C CYS A 149 -8.88 0.73 15.29
N HIS A 150 -7.77 1.16 15.90
CA HIS A 150 -7.45 2.59 16.07
C HIS A 150 -6.81 3.25 14.83
N ALA A 151 -6.25 2.45 13.90
CA ALA A 151 -5.61 2.96 12.69
C ALA A 151 -6.60 3.16 11.53
N MET A 152 -6.69 4.38 10.99
CA MET A 152 -7.66 4.77 9.96
C MET A 152 -7.50 4.01 8.63
N ALA A 153 -6.27 3.73 8.20
CA ALA A 153 -6.01 2.99 6.96
C ALA A 153 -6.46 1.51 7.06
N GLN A 154 -6.16 0.86 8.18
CA GLN A 154 -6.59 -0.52 8.44
C GLN A 154 -8.11 -0.61 8.60
N ARG A 155 -8.74 0.36 9.28
CA ARG A 155 -10.20 0.49 9.40
C ARG A 155 -10.87 0.58 8.02
N LYS A 156 -10.35 1.41 7.10
CA LYS A 156 -10.86 1.54 5.72
C LYS A 156 -10.80 0.21 4.95
N ILE A 157 -9.71 -0.54 5.06
CA ILE A 157 -9.54 -1.84 4.39
C ILE A 157 -10.55 -2.89 4.93
N LEU A 158 -10.73 -2.94 6.25
CA LEU A 158 -11.68 -3.87 6.88
C LEU A 158 -13.13 -3.56 6.49
N LEU A 159 -13.50 -2.28 6.46
CA LEU A 159 -14.82 -1.83 6.00
C LEU A 159 -15.05 -2.18 4.53
N TYR A 160 -14.05 -1.99 3.66
CA TYR A 160 -14.12 -2.34 2.25
C TYR A 160 -14.35 -3.85 2.03
N LYS A 161 -13.58 -4.71 2.70
CA LYS A 161 -13.75 -6.17 2.61
C LYS A 161 -15.14 -6.60 3.10
N SER A 162 -15.63 -6.01 4.17
CA SER A 162 -16.97 -6.30 4.69
C SER A 162 -18.07 -5.90 3.69
N ARG A 163 -17.93 -4.77 2.98
CA ARG A 163 -18.86 -4.35 1.91
C ARG A 163 -18.87 -5.29 0.71
N GLN A 164 -17.70 -5.77 0.26
CA GLN A 164 -17.62 -6.74 -0.84
C GLN A 164 -18.38 -8.03 -0.51
N ILE A 165 -18.22 -8.55 0.71
CA ILE A 165 -18.93 -9.75 1.18
C ILE A 165 -20.45 -9.48 1.20
N ARG A 166 -20.89 -8.35 1.76
CA ARG A 166 -22.32 -7.97 1.77
C ARG A 166 -22.92 -7.83 0.36
N SER A 167 -22.19 -7.24 -0.59
CA SER A 167 -22.65 -7.09 -1.99
C SER A 167 -22.81 -8.45 -2.67
N ARG A 168 -21.82 -9.34 -2.50
CA ARG A 168 -21.88 -10.72 -2.98
C ARG A 168 -23.08 -11.47 -2.39
N ASP A 169 -23.30 -11.36 -1.09
CA ASP A 169 -24.38 -12.05 -0.38
C ASP A 169 -25.77 -11.49 -0.76
N ALA A 170 -25.89 -10.18 -0.99
CA ALA A 170 -27.13 -9.55 -1.48
C ALA A 170 -27.49 -10.04 -2.88
N ASN A 171 -26.51 -10.20 -3.77
CA ASN A 171 -26.71 -10.78 -5.09
C ASN A 171 -27.13 -12.26 -5.00
N GLN A 172 -26.53 -13.03 -4.08
CA GLN A 172 -26.95 -14.41 -3.81
C GLN A 172 -28.38 -14.50 -3.26
N LEU A 173 -28.78 -13.58 -2.38
CA LEU A 173 -30.15 -13.47 -1.87
C LEU A 173 -31.14 -13.08 -2.97
N LYS A 174 -30.80 -12.16 -3.88
CA LYS A 174 -31.64 -11.82 -5.05
C LYS A 174 -31.85 -13.02 -5.98
N VAL A 175 -30.79 -13.78 -6.25
CA VAL A 175 -30.86 -15.03 -7.03
C VAL A 175 -31.71 -16.08 -6.30
N LEU A 176 -31.59 -16.17 -4.97
CA LEU A 176 -32.43 -17.03 -4.14
C LEU A 176 -33.90 -16.65 -4.20
N THR A 177 -34.26 -15.38 -4.13
CA THR A 177 -35.65 -14.91 -4.23
C THR A 177 -36.29 -15.28 -5.57
N ARG A 178 -35.52 -15.25 -6.66
CA ARG A 178 -35.96 -15.72 -7.99
C ARG A 178 -36.14 -17.24 -8.05
N SER A 179 -35.18 -18.00 -7.50
CA SER A 179 -35.28 -19.48 -7.40
C SER A 179 -36.44 -19.91 -6.51
N TRP A 180 -36.69 -19.21 -5.41
CA TRP A 180 -37.72 -19.52 -4.42
C TRP A 180 -39.16 -19.31 -4.91
N LYS A 181 -39.39 -18.41 -5.88
CA LYS A 181 -40.70 -18.34 -6.55
C LYS A 181 -41.00 -19.63 -7.33
N VAL A 182 -39.97 -20.27 -7.89
CA VAL A 182 -40.06 -21.55 -8.62
C VAL A 182 -40.13 -22.74 -7.64
N ASP A 183 -39.23 -22.79 -6.66
CA ASP A 183 -39.15 -23.86 -5.65
C ASP A 183 -40.37 -23.85 -4.69
N GLY A 184 -40.88 -22.66 -4.34
CA GLY A 184 -42.08 -22.46 -3.52
C GLY A 184 -43.39 -22.76 -4.26
N GLY A 185 -43.40 -22.63 -5.58
CA GLY A 185 -44.47 -23.15 -6.45
C GLY A 185 -44.46 -24.68 -6.47
N CYS A 186 -43.27 -25.28 -6.63
CA CYS A 186 -43.09 -26.74 -6.56
C CYS A 186 -43.49 -27.32 -5.19
N MET A 187 -43.08 -26.71 -4.08
CA MET A 187 -43.46 -27.12 -2.71
C MET A 187 -44.97 -27.00 -2.45
N ARG A 188 -45.65 -25.94 -2.95
CA ARG A 188 -47.12 -25.79 -2.83
C ARG A 188 -47.87 -26.83 -3.67
N VAL A 189 -47.43 -27.07 -4.90
CA VAL A 189 -47.96 -28.12 -5.80
C VAL A 189 -47.80 -29.52 -5.17
N LEU A 190 -46.66 -29.79 -4.50
CA LEU A 190 -46.42 -31.02 -3.74
C LEU A 190 -47.19 -31.11 -2.41
N THR A 191 -47.87 -30.03 -1.98
CA THR A 191 -48.75 -30.03 -0.80
C THR A 191 -50.22 -30.13 -1.18
N GLN A 192 -50.58 -29.78 -2.41
CA GLN A 192 -51.92 -29.91 -2.99
C GLN A 192 -52.10 -31.13 -3.91
N ALA A 193 -51.06 -31.97 -4.05
CA ALA A 193 -51.12 -33.25 -4.75
C ALA A 193 -51.90 -34.33 -3.97
N SER A 194 -53.14 -34.01 -3.60
CA SER A 194 -54.20 -34.95 -3.22
C SER A 194 -55.55 -34.61 -3.87
N ALA A 195 -55.68 -33.54 -4.67
CA ALA A 195 -56.97 -33.18 -5.26
C ALA A 195 -56.87 -32.39 -6.59
N MET A 196 -56.05 -32.85 -7.55
CA MET A 196 -55.80 -32.11 -8.82
C MET A 196 -56.02 -32.95 -10.10
N ILE A 197 -57.13 -33.69 -10.17
CA ILE A 197 -57.62 -34.31 -11.43
C ILE A 197 -59.05 -33.86 -11.71
N GLN A 198 -59.29 -32.54 -11.75
CA GLN A 198 -60.54 -31.94 -12.26
C GLN A 198 -60.31 -30.51 -12.81
N TRP A 199 -59.36 -29.74 -12.29
CA TRP A 199 -59.19 -28.31 -12.63
C TRP A 199 -58.47 -28.03 -13.97
N PHE A 200 -57.70 -29.01 -14.47
CA PHE A 200 -56.91 -28.84 -15.70
C PHE A 200 -57.75 -28.74 -16.99
N ARG A 201 -59.04 -29.07 -16.96
CA ARG A 201 -59.93 -28.97 -18.14
C ARG A 201 -60.50 -27.56 -18.36
N TYR A 202 -60.47 -26.69 -17.34
CA TYR A 202 -61.03 -25.33 -17.39
C TYR A 202 -60.00 -24.27 -17.82
N LEU A 203 -58.73 -24.44 -17.44
CA LEU A 203 -57.66 -23.47 -17.72
C LEU A 203 -57.23 -23.42 -19.20
N TYR A 204 -57.47 -24.48 -19.98
CA TYR A 204 -57.15 -24.50 -21.41
C TYR A 204 -58.02 -23.50 -22.21
N TYR A 205 -59.23 -23.19 -21.74
CA TYR A 205 -60.14 -22.25 -22.41
C TYR A 205 -59.85 -20.77 -22.11
N VAL A 206 -59.18 -20.45 -21.00
CA VAL A 206 -58.91 -19.06 -20.58
C VAL A 206 -57.62 -18.50 -21.19
N LYS A 207 -56.72 -19.37 -21.66
CA LYS A 207 -55.38 -18.98 -22.14
C LYS A 207 -55.34 -18.46 -23.59
N LEU A 208 -56.49 -18.31 -24.26
CA LEU A 208 -56.57 -17.85 -25.65
C LEU A 208 -56.80 -16.33 -25.80
N MET A 209 -56.91 -15.56 -24.70
CA MET A 209 -57.12 -14.11 -24.76
C MET A 209 -56.33 -13.36 -23.69
N ARG A 210 -55.12 -12.89 -24.01
CA ARG A 210 -54.62 -11.54 -23.67
C ARG A 210 -53.23 -11.28 -24.26
N LYS A 211 -53.16 -10.18 -25.01
CA LYS A 211 -51.96 -9.47 -25.48
C LYS A 211 -51.21 -8.90 -24.26
N GLU A 212 -49.88 -9.04 -24.21
CA GLU A 212 -49.05 -8.40 -23.17
C GLU A 212 -49.00 -6.87 -23.38
N PRO A 213 -49.14 -6.04 -22.33
CA PRO A 213 -48.74 -4.64 -22.39
C PRO A 213 -47.25 -4.52 -22.04
N VAL A 214 -46.53 -3.67 -22.77
CA VAL A 214 -45.16 -3.25 -22.45
C VAL A 214 -45.19 -2.58 -21.07
N HIS A 215 -44.42 -3.10 -20.10
CA HIS A 215 -44.36 -2.60 -18.73
C HIS A 215 -43.36 -1.42 -18.68
N GLU A 216 -43.84 -0.23 -18.32
CA GLU A 216 -42.96 0.91 -18.06
C GLU A 216 -42.14 0.66 -16.77
N PRO A 217 -40.83 0.98 -16.75
CA PRO A 217 -39.97 0.66 -15.61
C PRO A 217 -40.43 1.36 -14.34
N THR A 218 -40.39 0.65 -13.20
CA THR A 218 -40.78 1.18 -11.89
C THR A 218 -39.64 2.04 -11.30
N GLU A 219 -39.92 2.98 -10.40
CA GLU A 219 -38.90 3.81 -9.72
C GLU A 219 -37.76 2.98 -9.09
N GLU A 220 -38.08 1.82 -8.48
CA GLU A 220 -37.09 0.86 -7.96
C GLU A 220 -36.19 0.25 -9.06
N ASP A 221 -36.72 0.03 -10.27
CA ASP A 221 -35.93 -0.49 -11.40
C ASP A 221 -34.94 0.58 -11.90
N TYR A 222 -35.32 1.86 -11.87
CA TYR A 222 -34.42 2.97 -12.16
C TYR A 222 -33.32 3.09 -11.09
N GLU A 223 -33.63 2.89 -9.81
CA GLU A 223 -32.61 2.89 -8.74
C GLU A 223 -31.62 1.73 -8.87
N ILE A 224 -32.10 0.52 -9.21
CA ILE A 224 -31.25 -0.65 -9.43
C ILE A 224 -30.37 -0.45 -10.67
N ALA A 225 -30.92 0.10 -11.76
CA ALA A 225 -30.17 0.44 -12.95
C ALA A 225 -29.10 1.51 -12.66
N ALA A 226 -29.44 2.54 -11.88
CA ALA A 226 -28.49 3.57 -11.45
C ALA A 226 -27.36 3.00 -10.56
N ALA A 227 -27.69 2.08 -9.64
CA ALA A 227 -26.71 1.42 -8.78
C ALA A 227 -25.76 0.52 -9.56
N ASN A 228 -26.26 -0.27 -10.52
CA ASN A 228 -25.43 -1.09 -11.40
C ASN A 228 -24.53 -0.22 -12.28
N THR A 229 -25.07 0.86 -12.85
CA THR A 229 -24.30 1.83 -13.64
C THR A 229 -23.17 2.46 -12.81
N ARG A 230 -23.42 2.75 -11.53
CA ARG A 230 -22.40 3.25 -10.59
C ARG A 230 -21.34 2.20 -10.26
N SER A 231 -21.72 0.94 -10.08
CA SER A 231 -20.77 -0.17 -9.86
C SER A 231 -19.88 -0.39 -11.07
N ASP A 232 -20.46 -0.44 -12.27
CA ASP A 232 -19.71 -0.60 -13.52
C ASP A 232 -18.80 0.59 -13.79
N ALA A 233 -19.17 1.79 -13.36
CA ALA A 233 -18.29 2.97 -13.39
C ALA A 233 -17.11 2.82 -12.43
N ILE A 234 -17.32 2.31 -11.22
CA ILE A 234 -16.25 2.06 -10.23
C ILE A 234 -15.31 0.96 -10.71
N ASP A 235 -15.83 -0.16 -11.23
CA ASP A 235 -15.00 -1.27 -11.71
C ASP A 235 -14.13 -0.83 -12.91
N ARG A 236 -14.69 -0.02 -13.81
CA ARG A 236 -13.90 0.62 -14.88
C ARG A 236 -12.83 1.54 -14.32
N ALA A 237 -13.14 2.37 -13.33
CA ALA A 237 -12.16 3.24 -12.68
C ALA A 237 -11.05 2.43 -11.99
N LEU A 238 -11.37 1.33 -11.31
CA LEU A 238 -10.38 0.46 -10.67
C LEU A 238 -9.48 -0.26 -11.67
N GLN A 239 -10.04 -0.70 -12.81
CA GLN A 239 -9.23 -1.28 -13.89
C GLN A 239 -8.28 -0.24 -14.47
N GLN A 240 -8.75 0.99 -14.67
CA GLN A 240 -7.91 2.11 -15.09
C GLN A 240 -6.82 2.40 -14.05
N ASP A 241 -7.16 2.53 -12.77
CA ASP A 241 -6.21 2.74 -11.68
C ASP A 241 -5.16 1.61 -11.61
N ALA A 242 -5.57 0.36 -11.77
CA ALA A 242 -4.65 -0.78 -11.79
C ALA A 242 -3.66 -0.70 -12.97
N THR A 243 -4.12 -0.27 -14.14
CA THR A 243 -3.23 -0.05 -15.29
C THR A 243 -2.27 1.13 -15.08
N THR A 244 -2.75 2.23 -14.48
CA THR A 244 -1.95 3.40 -14.13
C THR A 244 -0.88 3.04 -13.10
N LEU A 245 -1.27 2.38 -12.00
CA LEU A 245 -0.36 1.93 -10.94
C LEU A 245 0.69 0.91 -11.43
N ARG A 246 0.42 0.18 -12.51
CA ARG A 246 1.38 -0.74 -13.13
C ARG A 246 2.42 0.00 -14.00
N ARG A 247 2.07 1.15 -14.56
CA ARG A 247 2.96 1.99 -15.37
C ARG A 247 3.78 2.96 -14.51
N GLU A 248 3.26 3.33 -13.34
CA GLU A 248 3.90 4.20 -12.38
C GLU A 248 5.23 3.61 -11.85
N THR A 249 6.30 4.38 -11.97
CA THR A 249 7.63 4.07 -11.45
C THR A 249 7.79 4.59 -10.04
N LYS A 250 7.96 3.65 -9.10
CA LYS A 250 8.09 3.97 -7.68
C LYS A 250 9.54 4.14 -7.28
N LEU A 251 9.88 5.32 -6.77
CA LEU A 251 11.20 5.68 -6.28
C LEU A 251 11.14 5.89 -4.77
N VAL A 252 11.99 5.19 -4.03
CA VAL A 252 12.06 5.34 -2.57
C VAL A 252 13.41 5.92 -2.21
N MET A 253 13.41 7.13 -1.62
CA MET A 253 14.62 7.77 -1.11
C MET A 253 14.91 7.29 0.30
N MET A 254 16.15 6.84 0.51
CA MET A 254 16.67 6.36 1.78
C MET A 254 18.05 6.96 2.03
N GLY A 255 18.36 7.24 3.30
CA GLY A 255 19.58 7.90 3.70
C GLY A 255 19.43 8.49 5.10
N ASP A 256 20.54 8.81 5.76
CA ASP A 256 20.52 9.39 7.10
C ASP A 256 20.03 10.85 7.10
N ARG A 257 19.88 11.47 8.27
CA ARG A 257 19.62 12.92 8.36
C ARG A 257 20.71 13.68 7.60
N ASP A 258 20.33 14.81 6.97
CA ASP A 258 21.25 15.71 6.28
C ASP A 258 22.00 15.08 5.09
N SER A 259 21.50 13.97 4.54
CA SER A 259 22.04 13.37 3.31
C SER A 259 21.60 14.09 2.03
N GLY A 260 20.69 15.06 2.11
CA GLY A 260 20.18 15.82 0.95
C GLY A 260 18.91 15.25 0.29
N LYS A 261 18.24 14.28 0.92
CA LYS A 261 16.98 13.69 0.38
C LYS A 261 15.86 14.72 0.25
N GLU A 262 15.69 15.53 1.30
CA GLU A 262 14.70 16.60 1.36
C GLU A 262 14.94 17.63 0.24
N LEU A 263 16.21 17.98 0.00
CA LEU A 263 16.61 18.88 -1.08
C LEU A 263 16.24 18.32 -2.46
N ILE A 264 16.59 17.06 -2.75
CA ILE A 264 16.22 16.39 -4.02
C ILE A 264 14.70 16.36 -4.20
N MET A 265 13.96 15.98 -3.15
CA MET A 265 12.50 15.90 -3.23
C MET A 265 11.89 17.27 -3.56
N ASN A 266 12.35 18.32 -2.87
CA ASN A 266 11.83 19.66 -3.06
C ASN A 266 12.22 20.21 -4.45
N GLN A 267 13.44 19.96 -4.93
CA GLN A 267 13.87 20.32 -6.28
C GLN A 267 13.03 19.61 -7.35
N MET A 268 12.79 18.30 -7.22
CA MET A 268 11.91 17.56 -8.14
C MET A 268 10.47 18.08 -8.11
N LYS A 269 9.97 18.48 -6.94
CA LYS A 269 8.63 19.07 -6.78
C LYS A 269 8.50 20.36 -7.58
N VAL A 270 9.46 21.27 -7.45
CA VAL A 270 9.45 22.56 -8.15
C VAL A 270 9.66 22.39 -9.66
N LEU A 271 10.58 21.51 -10.06
CA LEU A 271 10.91 21.30 -11.47
C LEU A 271 9.83 20.55 -12.25
N TYR A 272 9.15 19.57 -11.64
CA TYR A 272 8.32 18.62 -12.39
C TYR A 272 6.88 18.44 -11.89
N ALA A 273 6.52 18.93 -10.69
CA ALA A 273 5.20 18.67 -10.10
C ALA A 273 4.30 19.91 -10.01
N GLU A 274 4.58 20.78 -9.03
CA GLU A 274 3.66 21.87 -8.61
C GLU A 274 4.13 23.25 -9.06
N GLY A 275 5.33 23.36 -9.66
CA GLY A 275 5.93 24.64 -10.01
C GLY A 275 6.37 25.44 -8.78
N TYR A 276 6.35 26.76 -8.91
CA TYR A 276 6.80 27.70 -7.86
C TYR A 276 5.74 27.92 -6.78
N TYR A 277 6.15 28.11 -5.52
CA TYR A 277 5.22 28.38 -4.43
C TYR A 277 4.62 29.80 -4.54
N PRO A 278 3.32 29.96 -4.25
CA PRO A 278 2.70 31.28 -4.16
C PRO A 278 3.38 32.16 -3.10
N VAL A 279 3.42 33.48 -3.34
CA VAL A 279 4.04 34.48 -2.46
C VAL A 279 3.53 34.36 -1.00
N GLU A 280 2.23 34.18 -0.82
CA GLU A 280 1.60 34.03 0.50
C GLU A 280 2.07 32.79 1.27
N GLU A 281 2.43 31.71 0.56
CA GLU A 281 2.95 30.50 1.18
C GLU A 281 4.43 30.67 1.54
N ARG A 282 5.20 31.31 0.66
CA ARG A 282 6.62 31.63 0.86
C ARG A 282 6.85 32.49 2.10
N ARG A 283 5.95 33.45 2.37
CA ARG A 283 6.03 34.35 3.53
C ARG A 283 6.06 33.60 4.87
N LYS A 284 5.45 32.41 4.95
CA LYS A 284 5.43 31.58 6.18
C LYS A 284 6.83 31.06 6.55
N TYR A 285 7.76 31.03 5.60
CA TYR A 285 9.11 30.51 5.79
C TYR A 285 10.14 31.57 6.18
N VAL A 286 9.79 32.87 6.15
CA VAL A 286 10.69 33.98 6.51
C VAL A 286 11.38 33.72 7.86
N TYR A 287 10.58 33.44 8.88
CA TYR A 287 11.07 33.16 10.23
C TYR A 287 12.02 31.95 10.26
N ALA A 288 11.71 30.89 9.51
CA ALA A 288 12.53 29.68 9.49
C ALA A 288 13.89 29.90 8.82
N VAL A 289 13.94 30.68 7.73
CA VAL A 289 15.21 31.04 7.08
C VAL A 289 16.05 31.91 8.01
N ARG A 290 15.47 32.97 8.57
CA ARG A 290 16.19 33.85 9.51
C ARG A 290 16.68 33.11 10.75
N SER A 291 15.88 32.18 11.27
CA SER A 291 16.30 31.30 12.36
C SER A 291 17.51 30.44 11.98
N THR A 292 17.57 29.97 10.73
CA THR A 292 18.72 29.19 10.22
C THR A 292 19.98 30.05 10.10
N VAL A 293 19.85 31.30 9.66
CA VAL A 293 20.95 32.29 9.65
C VAL A 293 21.45 32.58 11.07
N ARG A 294 20.54 32.68 12.05
CA ARG A 294 20.94 32.85 13.45
C ARG A 294 21.68 31.63 14.00
N LEU A 295 21.26 30.42 13.65
CA LEU A 295 22.01 29.20 13.98
C LEU A 295 23.41 29.19 13.33
N LEU A 296 23.54 29.72 12.11
CA LEU A 296 24.84 29.92 11.48
C LEU A 296 25.70 30.90 12.30
N MET A 297 25.16 32.03 12.77
CA MET A 297 25.89 32.97 13.63
C MET A 297 26.36 32.30 14.92
N HIS A 298 25.49 31.54 15.59
CA HIS A 298 25.88 30.74 16.77
C HIS A 298 27.05 29.80 16.47
N ALA A 299 26.97 29.03 15.38
CA ALA A 299 28.03 28.09 15.01
C ALA A 299 29.37 28.80 14.68
N ILE A 300 29.31 29.97 14.04
CA ILE A 300 30.50 30.82 13.82
C ILE A 300 31.10 31.23 15.17
N ILE A 301 30.26 31.71 16.10
CA ILE A 301 30.71 32.16 17.43
C ILE A 301 31.35 31.00 18.20
N ASP A 302 30.69 29.83 18.23
CA ASP A 302 31.16 28.67 18.98
C ASP A 302 32.50 28.16 18.42
N LEU A 303 32.64 28.09 17.09
CA LEU A 303 33.91 27.70 16.46
C LEU A 303 35.06 28.67 16.80
N LEU A 304 34.79 29.97 16.82
CA LEU A 304 35.79 30.98 17.17
C LEU A 304 36.15 30.96 18.66
N LYS A 305 35.20 30.66 19.54
CA LYS A 305 35.45 30.49 20.99
C LYS A 305 36.32 29.26 21.27
N ASP A 306 35.98 28.12 20.68
CA ASP A 306 36.62 26.84 21.02
C ASP A 306 38.03 26.71 20.44
N THR A 307 38.27 27.28 19.26
CA THR A 307 39.60 27.22 18.63
C THR A 307 40.62 28.16 19.30
N GLY A 308 40.17 29.15 20.06
CA GLY A 308 41.04 30.11 20.76
C GLY A 308 41.94 30.93 19.82
N ILE A 309 41.58 30.98 18.53
CA ILE A 309 42.42 31.62 17.51
C ILE A 309 42.36 33.11 17.68
N SER A 310 43.55 33.72 17.76
CA SER A 310 43.69 35.17 17.68
C SER A 310 43.30 35.60 16.27
N LEU A 311 42.01 35.87 16.10
CA LEU A 311 41.52 36.61 14.96
C LEU A 311 42.37 37.87 14.79
N PRO A 312 42.70 38.27 13.56
CA PRO A 312 43.33 39.56 13.34
C PRO A 312 42.47 40.66 13.98
N SER A 313 43.10 41.70 14.52
CA SER A 313 42.46 42.66 15.43
C SER A 313 41.19 43.32 14.85
N ASN A 314 41.08 43.39 13.53
CA ASN A 314 39.90 43.87 12.79
C ASN A 314 38.67 42.96 12.92
N LEU A 315 38.84 41.64 13.13
CA LEU A 315 37.73 40.68 13.24
C LEU A 315 37.19 40.53 14.66
N ASN A 316 37.94 40.96 15.69
CA ASN A 316 37.47 40.94 17.08
C ASN A 316 36.22 41.82 17.29
N GLN A 317 36.16 42.96 16.58
CA GLN A 317 34.98 43.83 16.61
C GLN A 317 33.76 43.14 16.00
N HIS A 318 33.92 42.49 14.84
CA HIS A 318 32.84 41.73 14.19
C HIS A 318 32.38 40.55 15.05
N PHE A 319 33.30 39.86 15.73
CA PHE A 319 32.94 38.80 16.68
C PHE A 319 32.09 39.32 17.84
N ALA A 320 32.46 40.47 18.43
CA ALA A 320 31.67 41.10 19.49
C ALA A 320 30.27 41.53 19.02
N ILE A 321 30.16 42.03 17.77
CA ILE A 321 28.88 42.36 17.14
C ILE A 321 28.00 41.11 17.02
N LEU A 322 28.54 39.99 16.51
CA LEU A 322 27.76 38.74 16.42
C LEU A 322 27.31 38.23 17.78
N LEU A 323 28.15 38.32 18.81
CA LEU A 323 27.78 37.93 20.18
C LEU A 323 26.60 38.78 20.68
N HIS A 324 26.68 40.10 20.49
CA HIS A 324 25.60 41.01 20.88
C HIS A 324 24.31 40.72 20.10
N GLU A 325 24.39 40.58 18.77
CA GLU A 325 23.24 40.27 17.90
C GLU A 325 22.47 39.04 18.40
N VAL A 326 23.22 37.98 18.69
CA VAL A 326 22.67 36.71 19.12
C VAL A 326 22.07 36.79 20.53
N GLU A 327 22.59 37.63 21.41
CA GLU A 327 22.10 37.79 22.79
C GLU A 327 20.92 38.77 22.93
N THR A 328 20.88 39.84 22.13
CA THR A 328 19.97 40.98 22.37
C THR A 328 18.90 41.17 21.31
N VAL A 329 19.17 40.86 20.04
CA VAL A 329 18.23 41.14 18.94
C VAL A 329 17.16 40.07 18.85
N THR A 330 15.91 40.46 18.64
CA THR A 330 14.79 39.52 18.51
C THR A 330 14.86 38.73 17.20
N LEU A 331 14.39 37.48 17.21
CA LEU A 331 14.42 36.55 16.08
C LEU A 331 13.86 37.03 14.71
N PRO A 332 12.91 37.98 14.57
CA PRO A 332 12.42 38.35 13.25
C PRO A 332 13.39 39.24 12.46
N THR A 333 14.41 39.85 13.05
CA THR A 333 15.29 40.82 12.39
C THR A 333 16.76 40.40 12.47
N ILE A 334 17.57 40.86 11.51
CA ILE A 334 19.02 40.71 11.50
C ILE A 334 19.59 42.11 11.30
N SER A 335 20.47 42.57 12.20
CA SER A 335 21.05 43.92 12.07
C SER A 335 22.00 44.02 10.87
N PRO A 336 22.09 45.19 10.20
CA PRO A 336 23.06 45.43 9.14
C PRO A 336 24.51 45.18 9.59
N GLU A 337 24.84 45.50 10.83
CA GLU A 337 26.16 45.28 11.42
C GLU A 337 26.48 43.78 11.54
N ALA A 338 25.46 42.95 11.85
CA ALA A 338 25.62 41.51 11.88
C ALA A 338 25.79 40.90 10.49
N VAL A 339 25.11 41.45 9.47
CA VAL A 339 25.30 41.06 8.05
C VAL A 339 26.76 41.25 7.64
N GLU A 340 27.30 42.45 7.86
CA GLU A 340 28.69 42.79 7.56
C GLU A 340 29.67 41.89 8.35
N ALA A 341 29.38 41.64 9.63
CA ALA A 341 30.21 40.79 10.46
C ALA A 341 30.26 39.34 9.95
N VAL A 342 29.12 38.74 9.58
CA VAL A 342 29.09 37.40 8.99
C VAL A 342 29.85 37.37 7.66
N GLN A 343 29.62 38.31 6.75
CA GLN A 343 30.31 38.34 5.45
C GLN A 343 31.82 38.46 5.61
N THR A 344 32.28 39.35 6.50
CA THR A 344 33.71 39.60 6.74
C THR A 344 34.38 38.40 7.40
N ILE A 345 33.74 37.78 8.40
CA ILE A 345 34.26 36.56 9.03
C ILE A 345 34.25 35.39 8.06
N TRP A 346 33.18 35.21 7.28
CA TRP A 346 33.04 34.07 6.37
C TRP A 346 34.06 34.10 5.22
N THR A 347 34.36 35.28 4.68
CA THR A 347 35.34 35.47 3.59
C THR A 347 36.80 35.48 4.07
N CYS A 348 37.04 35.55 5.37
CA CYS A 348 38.37 35.48 5.96
C CYS A 348 39.03 34.13 5.66
N SER A 349 40.30 34.19 5.23
CA SER A 349 41.06 33.00 4.82
C SER A 349 41.33 32.06 6.00
N GLU A 350 41.55 32.63 7.18
CA GLU A 350 41.80 31.96 8.44
C GLU A 350 40.54 31.22 8.89
N PHE A 351 39.39 31.90 8.88
CA PHE A 351 38.10 31.29 9.20
C PHE A 351 37.74 30.18 8.20
N SER A 352 37.93 30.40 6.90
CA SER A 352 37.64 29.40 5.87
C SER A 352 38.44 28.10 6.09
N LYS A 353 39.72 28.20 6.45
CA LYS A 353 40.55 27.03 6.79
C LYS A 353 40.03 26.32 8.03
N LEU A 354 39.64 27.07 9.07
CA LEU A 354 39.09 26.52 10.29
C LEU A 354 37.76 25.83 10.07
N PHE A 355 36.89 26.42 9.27
CA PHE A 355 35.60 25.84 8.92
C PHE A 355 35.77 24.47 8.22
N VAL A 356 36.75 24.34 7.32
CA VAL A 356 37.05 23.06 6.66
C VAL A 356 37.63 22.04 7.64
N GLN A 357 38.52 22.49 8.54
CA GLN A 357 39.15 21.66 9.59
C GLN A 357 38.23 21.38 10.78
N ASN A 358 37.07 22.00 10.87
CA ASN A 358 36.13 21.78 11.96
C ASN A 358 35.39 20.45 11.79
N PHE A 359 35.37 19.67 12.87
CA PHE A 359 34.67 18.39 12.99
C PHE A 359 33.75 18.31 14.21
N GLU A 360 33.82 19.28 15.13
CA GLU A 360 33.14 19.22 16.42
C GLU A 360 31.92 20.15 16.49
N ILE A 361 32.01 21.32 15.86
CA ILE A 361 30.91 22.28 15.83
C ILE A 361 29.94 21.92 14.71
N ASP A 362 28.68 21.72 15.08
CA ASP A 362 27.59 21.47 14.15
C ASP A 362 27.15 22.77 13.47
N PHE A 363 27.58 22.95 12.22
CA PHE A 363 27.06 24.02 11.36
C PHE A 363 25.75 23.61 10.68
N PRO A 364 24.83 24.56 10.42
CA PRO A 364 23.73 24.31 9.50
C PRO A 364 24.23 23.70 8.17
N GLN A 365 23.49 22.72 7.65
CA GLN A 365 23.96 21.93 6.49
C GLN A 365 24.41 22.79 5.30
N TYR A 366 23.64 23.83 4.97
CA TYR A 366 23.88 24.73 3.85
C TYR A 366 24.43 26.10 4.30
N SER A 367 25.23 26.13 5.37
CA SER A 367 25.89 27.33 5.88
C SER A 367 26.55 28.20 4.80
N PRO A 368 27.31 27.67 3.81
CA PRO A 368 27.90 28.51 2.77
C PRO A 368 26.88 29.32 1.97
N TYR A 369 25.73 28.71 1.66
CA TYR A 369 24.65 29.39 0.95
C TYR A 369 24.06 30.53 1.80
N PHE A 370 23.73 30.25 3.06
CA PHE A 370 23.13 31.24 3.95
C PHE A 370 24.09 32.38 4.28
N ALA A 371 25.40 32.12 4.37
CA ALA A 371 26.42 33.14 4.58
C ALA A 371 26.58 34.05 3.35
N GLN A 372 26.48 33.50 2.13
CA GLN A 372 26.55 34.29 0.89
C GLN A 372 25.30 35.12 0.67
N GLU A 373 24.13 34.58 1.00
CA GLU A 373 22.82 35.21 0.76
C GLU A 373 22.32 36.06 1.95
N ILE A 374 23.13 36.23 3.00
CA ILE A 374 22.69 36.85 4.26
C ILE A 374 22.16 38.27 4.08
N GLU A 375 22.74 39.06 3.19
CA GLU A 375 22.32 40.44 2.89
C GLU A 375 20.87 40.46 2.42
N ARG A 376 20.54 39.66 1.39
CA ARG A 376 19.17 39.50 0.88
C ARG A 376 18.21 38.95 1.93
N ILE A 377 18.67 38.07 2.81
CA ILE A 377 17.84 37.46 3.87
C ILE A 377 17.53 38.45 5.00
N ALA A 378 18.44 39.40 5.25
CA ALA A 378 18.32 40.40 6.29
C ALA A 378 17.37 41.55 5.92
N ASP A 379 17.15 41.83 4.63
CA ASP A 379 16.25 42.89 4.14
C ASP A 379 14.85 42.85 4.77
N ASP A 380 14.30 44.00 5.18
CA ASP A 380 12.98 44.06 5.84
C ASP A 380 11.83 43.48 4.99
N ASP A 381 11.90 43.69 3.66
CA ASP A 381 10.93 43.18 2.68
C ASP A 381 11.28 41.77 2.14
N TYR A 382 12.18 41.05 2.82
CA TYR A 382 12.65 39.74 2.40
C TYR A 382 11.50 38.74 2.18
N LEU A 383 11.50 38.14 0.98
CA LEU A 383 10.64 37.01 0.62
C LEU A 383 11.50 35.78 0.27
N PRO A 384 11.39 34.67 1.02
CA PRO A 384 12.18 33.48 0.79
C PRO A 384 12.06 32.95 -0.63
N THR A 385 13.17 32.76 -1.32
CA THR A 385 13.24 32.09 -2.61
C THR A 385 13.01 30.60 -2.46
N GLU A 386 12.74 29.93 -3.58
CA GLU A 386 12.73 28.47 -3.63
C GLU A 386 14.03 27.87 -3.09
N ALA A 387 15.16 28.47 -3.47
CA ALA A 387 16.48 28.07 -3.03
C ALA A 387 16.64 28.15 -1.50
N ASP A 388 16.04 29.16 -0.86
CA ASP A 388 16.03 29.31 0.60
C ASP A 388 15.18 28.21 1.25
N MET A 389 13.94 28.05 0.78
CA MET A 389 12.97 27.10 1.36
C MET A 389 13.42 25.64 1.20
N MET A 390 14.01 25.30 0.05
CA MET A 390 14.54 23.97 -0.24
C MET A 390 15.67 23.57 0.72
N ARG A 391 16.44 24.54 1.20
CA ARG A 391 17.59 24.37 2.10
C ARG A 391 17.20 24.44 3.58
N LEU A 392 15.91 24.58 3.91
CA LEU A 392 15.44 24.47 5.28
C LEU A 392 15.37 23.00 5.72
N ASN A 393 16.01 22.70 6.86
CA ASN A 393 16.02 21.36 7.44
C ASN A 393 14.72 21.06 8.24
N GLN A 394 13.55 21.27 7.62
CA GLN A 394 12.26 20.99 8.25
C GLN A 394 11.80 19.56 7.94
N SER A 395 12.51 18.59 8.48
CA SER A 395 12.03 17.20 8.50
C SER A 395 11.06 17.01 9.69
N LEU A 396 9.76 17.20 9.46
CA LEU A 396 8.69 16.84 10.42
C LEU A 396 8.51 15.31 10.61
N GLY A 397 9.42 14.48 10.05
CA GLY A 397 9.32 13.03 10.11
C GLY A 397 8.16 12.46 9.28
N GLY A 398 8.06 11.13 9.22
CA GLY A 398 7.03 10.43 8.45
C GLY A 398 7.46 10.08 7.02
N ILE A 399 6.46 9.73 6.19
CA ILE A 399 6.65 9.43 4.77
C ILE A 399 6.01 10.58 3.99
N LYS A 400 6.82 11.27 3.18
CA LYS A 400 6.33 12.27 2.22
C LYS A 400 6.25 11.62 0.85
N GLU A 401 5.21 11.93 0.10
CA GLU A 401 4.97 11.41 -1.24
C GLU A 401 4.88 12.54 -2.26
N LEU A 402 5.42 12.32 -3.46
CA LEU A 402 5.34 13.25 -4.58
C LEU A 402 5.07 12.46 -5.85
N ARG A 403 4.09 12.91 -6.65
CA ARG A 403 3.79 12.35 -7.97
C ARG A 403 4.00 13.39 -9.03
N PHE A 404 4.67 13.00 -10.11
CA PHE A 404 4.93 13.89 -11.23
C PHE A 404 5.20 13.10 -12.51
N ASN A 405 5.03 13.76 -13.65
CA ASN A 405 5.44 13.21 -14.94
C ASN A 405 6.84 13.71 -15.28
N TRP A 406 7.74 12.77 -15.59
CA TRP A 406 9.11 13.06 -16.01
C TRP A 406 9.30 12.60 -17.46
N ASP A 407 8.75 13.40 -18.37
CA ASP A 407 8.50 13.08 -19.79
C ASP A 407 7.60 11.84 -19.94
N GLU A 408 8.14 10.71 -20.41
CA GLU A 408 7.41 9.46 -20.62
C GLU A 408 7.28 8.62 -19.33
N LEU A 409 7.91 9.06 -18.23
CA LEU A 409 7.93 8.34 -16.97
C LEU A 409 6.92 8.94 -15.98
N ASP A 410 5.90 8.17 -15.63
CA ASP A 410 5.06 8.46 -14.46
C ASP A 410 5.84 8.12 -13.18
N ILE A 411 6.27 9.13 -12.41
CA ILE A 411 7.08 8.94 -11.19
C ILE A 411 6.23 9.11 -9.93
N HIS A 412 6.38 8.18 -8.99
CA HIS A 412 5.92 8.30 -7.61
C HIS A 412 7.09 8.17 -6.65
N LEU A 413 7.50 9.31 -6.10
CA LEU A 413 8.64 9.47 -5.23
C LEU A 413 8.20 9.45 -3.76
N PHE A 414 8.89 8.66 -2.95
CA PHE A 414 8.67 8.52 -1.52
C PHE A 414 9.93 8.97 -0.76
N ASN A 415 9.82 9.99 0.10
CA ASN A 415 10.86 10.32 1.06
C ASN A 415 10.51 9.71 2.43
N VAL A 416 11.39 8.84 2.93
CA VAL A 416 11.21 8.19 4.23
C VAL A 416 12.22 8.77 5.22
N SER A 417 11.76 9.62 6.13
CA SER A 417 12.62 10.31 7.10
C SER A 417 12.52 9.69 8.52
N GLY A 418 13.62 9.69 9.28
CA GLY A 418 13.64 9.44 10.73
C GLY A 418 13.52 7.98 11.20
N ARG A 419 12.79 7.78 12.32
CA ARG A 419 12.62 6.48 13.03
C ARG A 419 12.07 5.36 12.15
N THR A 420 11.34 5.71 11.08
CA THR A 420 10.80 4.75 10.11
C THR A 420 11.91 4.02 9.35
N SER A 421 13.06 4.66 9.09
CA SER A 421 14.23 4.03 8.45
C SER A 421 14.76 2.83 9.25
N ARG A 422 14.77 2.93 10.59
CA ARG A 422 15.14 1.79 11.47
C ARG A 422 14.17 0.63 11.37
N THR A 423 12.88 0.90 11.12
CA THR A 423 11.86 -0.13 10.87
C THR A 423 11.99 -0.76 9.47
N LEU A 424 12.51 -0.02 8.48
CA LEU A 424 12.81 -0.55 7.13
C LEU A 424 13.94 -1.58 7.15
N ASN A 425 14.81 -1.56 8.17
CA ASN A 425 15.84 -2.58 8.40
C ASN A 425 15.28 -3.93 8.88
N SER A 426 13.96 -4.09 8.99
CA SER A 426 13.34 -5.39 9.25
C SER A 426 13.51 -6.33 8.05
N GLY A 427 13.92 -7.59 8.30
CA GLY A 427 14.20 -8.58 7.25
C GLY A 427 13.03 -8.88 6.30
N GLN A 428 11.80 -8.48 6.65
CA GLN A 428 10.64 -8.60 5.78
C GLN A 428 10.63 -7.56 4.65
N LEU A 429 11.13 -6.34 4.89
CA LEU A 429 11.19 -5.31 3.85
C LEU A 429 12.36 -5.49 2.88
N GLN A 430 13.50 -6.01 3.35
CA GLN A 430 14.63 -6.35 2.46
C GLN A 430 14.19 -7.32 1.35
N LYS A 431 13.32 -8.29 1.67
CA LYS A 431 12.73 -9.20 0.66
C LYS A 431 11.87 -8.48 -0.38
N LYS A 432 11.23 -7.36 -0.01
CA LYS A 432 10.40 -6.56 -0.95
C LYS A 432 11.23 -5.75 -1.94
N PHE A 433 12.52 -5.52 -1.65
CA PHE A 433 13.45 -4.84 -2.56
C PHE A 433 14.32 -5.80 -3.39
N ALA A 434 14.07 -7.12 -3.32
CA ALA A 434 14.89 -8.12 -4.01
C ALA A 434 14.93 -7.94 -5.54
N ASN A 435 13.91 -7.33 -6.15
CA ASN A 435 13.82 -7.07 -7.59
C ASN A 435 13.95 -5.56 -7.92
N SER A 436 14.54 -4.79 -7.01
CA SER A 436 14.76 -3.36 -7.17
C SER A 436 16.19 -3.06 -7.65
N SER A 437 16.37 -1.90 -8.26
CA SER A 437 17.69 -1.36 -8.57
C SER A 437 18.02 -0.25 -7.57
N ILE A 438 19.30 -0.09 -7.25
CA ILE A 438 19.78 0.91 -6.30
C ILE A 438 20.44 2.03 -7.09
N ILE A 439 20.03 3.25 -6.83
CA ILE A 439 20.75 4.45 -7.26
C ILE A 439 21.40 5.04 -6.01
N LEU A 440 22.72 5.04 -5.97
CA LEU A 440 23.53 5.53 -4.86
C LEU A 440 24.01 6.95 -5.18
N LEU A 441 23.57 7.92 -4.40
CA LEU A 441 24.03 9.30 -4.49
C LEU A 441 25.03 9.57 -3.37
N LEU A 442 26.29 9.82 -3.74
CA LEU A 442 27.38 10.18 -2.85
C LEU A 442 27.52 11.71 -2.90
N ASN A 443 26.80 12.37 -2.00
CA ASN A 443 26.69 13.83 -1.95
C ASN A 443 27.88 14.49 -1.22
N ASN A 444 27.99 15.82 -1.36
CA ASN A 444 29.03 16.68 -0.78
C ASN A 444 30.43 16.31 -1.27
N PHE A 445 30.56 15.96 -2.54
CA PHE A 445 31.82 15.54 -3.15
C PHE A 445 32.92 16.61 -3.03
N THR A 446 32.60 17.88 -3.30
CA THR A 446 33.57 18.98 -3.17
C THR A 446 34.08 19.10 -1.73
N ARG A 447 33.18 19.07 -0.75
CA ARG A 447 33.55 19.12 0.68
C ARG A 447 34.36 17.87 1.10
N PHE A 448 34.01 16.71 0.57
CA PHE A 448 34.78 15.48 0.80
C PHE A 448 36.23 15.62 0.32
N ARG A 449 36.42 16.10 -0.90
CA ARG A 449 37.75 16.32 -1.49
C ARG A 449 38.57 17.34 -0.70
N GLU A 450 37.96 18.44 -0.27
CA GLU A 450 38.63 19.49 0.51
C GLU A 450 39.01 19.03 1.92
N LYS A 451 38.24 18.13 2.52
CA LYS A 451 38.50 17.60 3.86
C LYS A 451 39.55 16.48 3.89
N LEU A 452 39.68 15.72 2.80
CA LEU A 452 40.55 14.54 2.75
C LEU A 452 42.01 14.81 3.19
N PRO A 453 42.67 15.94 2.86
CA PRO A 453 44.03 16.24 3.31
C PRO A 453 44.14 16.55 4.81
N PHE A 454 43.09 17.08 5.44
CA PHE A 454 43.08 17.47 6.86
C PHE A 454 42.58 16.35 7.77
N SER A 455 41.78 15.44 7.22
CA SER A 455 41.20 14.30 7.93
C SER A 455 41.30 13.06 7.05
N PRO A 456 42.50 12.45 6.98
CA PRO A 456 42.75 11.32 6.10
C PRO A 456 41.88 10.11 6.47
N LEU A 457 41.39 9.42 5.44
CA LEU A 457 40.39 8.36 5.61
C LEU A 457 40.94 7.16 6.39
N GLU A 458 42.24 6.88 6.28
CA GLU A 458 42.96 5.82 7.01
C GLU A 458 42.91 5.99 8.53
N THR A 459 42.69 7.22 9.02
CA THR A 459 42.50 7.51 10.45
C THR A 459 41.24 6.85 11.00
N PHE A 460 40.20 6.71 10.16
CA PHE A 460 38.89 6.17 10.54
C PHE A 460 38.66 4.75 10.02
N PHE A 461 39.33 4.38 8.93
CA PHE A 461 39.21 3.09 8.26
C PHE A 461 40.57 2.42 8.18
N SER A 462 40.88 1.56 9.16
CA SER A 462 42.18 0.88 9.25
C SER A 462 42.46 -0.10 8.11
N ASP A 463 41.43 -0.50 7.34
CA ASP A 463 41.53 -1.35 6.15
C ASP A 463 41.70 -0.55 4.85
N TYR A 464 41.71 0.78 4.91
CA TYR A 464 41.96 1.64 3.76
C TYR A 464 43.45 1.95 3.62
N VAL A 465 43.96 1.83 2.39
CA VAL A 465 45.32 2.23 2.02
C VAL A 465 45.21 3.27 0.90
N PRO A 466 45.68 4.52 1.11
CA PRO A 466 45.63 5.55 0.08
C PRO A 466 46.60 5.23 -1.06
N SER A 467 46.20 5.57 -2.29
CA SER A 467 47.11 5.56 -3.44
C SER A 467 48.07 6.75 -3.33
N GLU A 468 49.36 6.54 -3.56
CA GLU A 468 50.37 7.60 -3.55
C GLU A 468 50.18 8.59 -4.71
N GLU A 469 49.68 8.11 -5.86
CA GLU A 469 49.49 8.93 -7.07
C GLU A 469 48.15 9.68 -7.09
N ASP A 470 47.08 9.04 -6.61
CA ASP A 470 45.72 9.61 -6.63
C ASP A 470 44.92 9.20 -5.37
N PRO A 471 45.16 9.88 -4.24
CA PRO A 471 44.46 9.63 -2.98
C PRO A 471 42.94 9.85 -3.08
N GLU A 472 42.49 10.76 -3.95
CA GLU A 472 41.07 11.07 -4.11
C GLU A 472 40.33 9.90 -4.77
N THR A 473 40.84 9.41 -5.91
CA THR A 473 40.21 8.29 -6.62
C THR A 473 40.28 7.02 -5.78
N SER A 474 41.38 6.75 -5.07
CA SER A 474 41.46 5.58 -4.18
C SER A 474 40.43 5.65 -3.06
N ALA A 475 40.24 6.83 -2.44
CA ALA A 475 39.26 7.02 -1.38
C ALA A 475 37.82 6.82 -1.89
N ARG A 476 37.52 7.36 -3.08
CA ARG A 476 36.20 7.20 -3.73
C ARG A 476 35.92 5.75 -4.08
N GLN A 477 36.90 5.04 -4.63
CA GLN A 477 36.78 3.62 -4.96
C GLN A 477 36.59 2.78 -3.70
N TYR A 478 37.32 3.08 -2.63
CA TYR A 478 37.17 2.41 -1.34
C TYR A 478 35.76 2.59 -0.77
N ILE A 479 35.24 3.82 -0.70
CA ILE A 479 33.88 4.08 -0.21
C ILE A 479 32.84 3.34 -1.07
N LEU A 480 32.96 3.42 -2.41
CA LEU A 480 32.05 2.72 -3.31
C LEU A 480 32.12 1.19 -3.14
N LYS A 481 33.33 0.64 -2.93
CA LYS A 481 33.54 -0.78 -2.65
C LYS A 481 32.84 -1.19 -1.36
N ARG A 482 32.98 -0.42 -0.28
CA ARG A 482 32.30 -0.68 1.01
C ARG A 482 30.77 -0.77 0.84
N PHE A 483 30.16 0.10 0.03
CA PHE A 483 28.73 -0.01 -0.30
C PHE A 483 28.38 -1.26 -1.11
N LYS A 484 29.22 -1.63 -2.08
CA LYS A 484 29.03 -2.84 -2.90
C LYS A 484 29.19 -4.12 -2.06
N ASP A 485 30.11 -4.16 -1.11
CA ASP A 485 30.37 -5.34 -0.28
C ASP A 485 29.20 -5.66 0.65
N VAL A 486 28.39 -4.65 1.03
CA VAL A 486 27.17 -4.85 1.83
C VAL A 486 25.99 -5.37 0.98
N ASN A 487 26.07 -5.28 -0.35
CA ASN A 487 25.01 -5.71 -1.28
C ASN A 487 25.00 -7.23 -1.51
N ARG A 488 24.56 -7.97 -0.49
CA ARG A 488 24.49 -9.45 -0.49
C ARG A 488 23.56 -10.04 -1.57
N ASN A 489 22.59 -9.26 -2.05
CA ASN A 489 21.61 -9.71 -3.04
C ASN A 489 22.04 -9.39 -4.48
N HIS A 490 23.26 -8.88 -4.68
CA HIS A 490 23.80 -8.52 -6.00
C HIS A 490 22.87 -7.62 -6.82
N LEU A 491 22.14 -6.73 -6.13
CA LEU A 491 21.27 -5.76 -6.79
C LEU A 491 22.10 -4.84 -7.69
N SER A 492 21.51 -4.39 -8.80
CA SER A 492 22.20 -3.46 -9.69
C SER A 492 22.34 -2.09 -9.03
N ILE A 493 23.58 -1.62 -8.87
CA ILE A 493 23.91 -0.33 -8.26
C ILE A 493 24.40 0.63 -9.33
N TYR A 494 23.78 1.82 -9.39
CA TYR A 494 24.21 2.95 -10.20
C TYR A 494 24.65 4.07 -9.26
N SER A 495 25.91 4.49 -9.32
CA SER A 495 26.48 5.44 -8.36
C SER A 495 26.83 6.77 -8.99
N PHE A 496 26.51 7.88 -8.32
CA PHE A 496 26.83 9.24 -8.74
C PHE A 496 27.52 9.99 -7.59
N TRP A 497 28.60 10.69 -7.90
CA TRP A 497 29.21 11.68 -6.99
C TRP A 497 28.66 13.05 -7.34
N VAL A 498 28.12 13.76 -6.36
CA VAL A 498 27.32 14.97 -6.60
C VAL A 498 27.58 16.03 -5.53
N ASP A 499 27.33 17.28 -5.91
CA ASP A 499 27.23 18.42 -4.98
C ASP A 499 25.83 19.04 -5.18
N LEU A 500 24.88 18.56 -4.37
CA LEU A 500 23.47 18.93 -4.52
C LEU A 500 23.22 20.41 -4.18
N ASP A 501 24.07 21.00 -3.35
CA ASP A 501 23.94 22.34 -2.80
C ASP A 501 24.60 23.43 -3.64
N LEU A 502 25.62 23.07 -4.43
CA LEU A 502 26.44 23.99 -5.23
C LEU A 502 26.05 24.06 -6.71
N SER A 503 25.17 23.18 -7.19
CA SER A 503 24.79 23.11 -8.60
C SER A 503 23.28 23.18 -8.80
N ASP A 504 22.87 23.54 -10.02
CA ASP A 504 21.47 23.51 -10.47
C ASP A 504 20.92 22.07 -10.60
N ASN A 505 21.77 21.06 -10.40
CA ASN A 505 21.51 19.63 -10.52
C ASN A 505 20.89 19.18 -11.85
N THR A 506 20.89 20.03 -12.88
CA THR A 506 20.27 19.73 -14.19
C THR A 506 20.91 18.48 -14.82
N HIS A 507 22.24 18.40 -14.76
CA HIS A 507 22.99 17.26 -15.26
C HIS A 507 22.74 15.97 -14.46
N LEU A 508 22.62 16.07 -13.13
CA LEU A 508 22.27 14.95 -12.27
C LEU A 508 20.88 14.40 -12.65
N TYR A 509 19.90 15.29 -12.78
CA TYR A 509 18.54 14.91 -13.15
C TYR A 509 18.46 14.26 -14.54
N ALA A 510 19.20 14.79 -15.52
CA ALA A 510 19.31 14.15 -16.83
C ALA A 510 19.93 12.73 -16.75
N ALA A 511 21.00 12.56 -15.96
CA ALA A 511 21.65 11.27 -15.77
C ALA A 511 20.76 10.26 -15.02
N LEU A 512 20.03 10.71 -14.00
CA LEU A 512 19.06 9.91 -13.26
C LEU A 512 17.93 9.43 -14.18
N LYS A 513 17.35 10.33 -14.97
CA LYS A 513 16.30 9.99 -15.92
C LYS A 513 16.76 8.92 -16.92
N LYS A 514 17.95 9.08 -17.51
CA LYS A 514 18.53 8.10 -18.43
C LYS A 514 18.74 6.74 -17.75
N THR A 515 19.18 6.75 -16.50
CA THR A 515 19.36 5.54 -15.68
C THR A 515 18.02 4.84 -15.41
N LEU A 516 16.97 5.59 -15.09
CA LEU A 516 15.63 5.06 -14.86
C LEU A 516 15.04 4.44 -16.13
N GLN A 517 15.19 5.10 -17.28
CA GLN A 517 14.78 4.55 -18.57
C GLN A 517 15.53 3.24 -18.86
N HIS A 518 16.84 3.19 -18.62
CA HIS A 518 17.62 1.97 -18.78
C HIS A 518 17.15 0.84 -17.85
N ILE A 519 16.85 1.15 -16.58
CA ILE A 519 16.31 0.17 -15.61
C ILE A 519 14.96 -0.36 -16.09
N GLN A 520 14.05 0.50 -16.54
CA GLN A 520 12.74 0.08 -17.07
C GLN A 520 12.89 -0.83 -18.30
N GLN A 521 13.72 -0.43 -19.25
CA GLN A 521 13.97 -1.23 -20.46
C GLN A 521 14.53 -2.60 -20.12
N ARG A 522 15.46 -2.69 -19.16
CA ARG A 522 15.99 -3.97 -18.70
C ARG A 522 14.89 -4.85 -18.08
N LYS A 523 14.06 -4.29 -17.20
CA LYS A 523 12.93 -5.01 -16.60
C LYS A 523 11.93 -5.50 -17.65
N ALA A 524 11.59 -4.67 -18.63
CA ALA A 524 10.70 -5.04 -19.73
C ALA A 524 11.27 -6.22 -20.55
N ARG A 525 12.58 -6.21 -20.84
CA ARG A 525 13.25 -7.32 -21.54
C ARG A 525 13.23 -8.61 -20.71
N GLU A 526 13.48 -8.53 -19.41
CA GLU A 526 13.40 -9.68 -18.50
C GLU A 526 11.97 -10.26 -18.42
N GLU A 527 10.94 -9.42 -18.40
CA GLU A 527 9.54 -9.87 -18.43
C GLU A 527 9.19 -10.59 -19.74
N VAL A 528 9.61 -10.05 -20.89
CA VAL A 528 9.39 -10.68 -22.20
C VAL A 528 10.15 -12.02 -22.30
N TRP A 529 11.39 -12.06 -21.82
CA TRP A 529 12.20 -13.29 -21.77
C TRP A 529 11.55 -14.37 -20.91
N ASN A 530 11.09 -14.01 -19.70
CA ASN A 530 10.43 -14.94 -18.79
C ASN A 530 9.06 -15.41 -19.32
N ALA A 531 8.31 -14.52 -19.97
CA ALA A 531 7.08 -14.89 -20.66
C ALA A 531 7.36 -15.90 -21.77
N SER A 532 8.37 -15.65 -22.61
CA SER A 532 8.77 -16.51 -23.72
C SER A 532 9.22 -17.90 -23.25
N ASN A 533 10.01 -17.98 -22.17
CA ASN A 533 10.44 -19.25 -21.61
C ASN A 533 9.30 -20.04 -20.97
N ASN A 534 8.33 -19.38 -20.33
CA ASN A 534 7.12 -20.04 -19.82
C ASN A 534 6.23 -20.56 -20.96
N THR A 535 6.15 -19.86 -22.10
CA THR A 535 5.48 -20.41 -23.28
C THR A 535 6.22 -21.64 -23.79
N VAL A 536 7.54 -21.60 -23.97
CA VAL A 536 8.33 -22.76 -24.46
C VAL A 536 8.21 -23.99 -23.55
N VAL A 537 8.17 -23.82 -22.22
CA VAL A 537 7.97 -24.91 -21.24
C VAL A 537 6.53 -25.47 -21.30
N SER A 538 5.54 -24.65 -21.62
CA SER A 538 4.16 -25.13 -21.84
C SER A 538 3.97 -25.82 -23.20
N THR A 539 4.73 -25.44 -24.24
CA THR A 539 4.76 -26.15 -25.53
C THR A 539 5.53 -27.47 -25.48
N THR A 540 6.57 -27.58 -24.64
CA THR A 540 7.26 -28.87 -24.41
C THR A 540 6.47 -29.83 -23.53
N ARG A 541 5.56 -29.33 -22.67
CA ARG A 541 4.60 -30.17 -21.94
C ARG A 541 3.37 -30.57 -22.76
N SER A 542 3.05 -29.86 -23.84
CA SER A 542 1.96 -30.24 -24.75
C SER A 542 2.40 -31.15 -25.90
N SER A 543 3.70 -31.26 -26.20
CA SER A 543 4.24 -32.13 -27.26
C SER A 543 4.61 -33.56 -26.81
N THR A 544 4.57 -33.88 -25.51
CA THR A 544 4.70 -35.28 -25.01
C THR A 544 3.36 -35.99 -24.79
N GLY A 545 2.25 -35.46 -25.30
CA GLY A 545 0.89 -35.98 -25.09
C GLY A 545 0.22 -36.66 -26.28
N LEU A 546 0.83 -36.72 -27.47
CA LEU A 546 0.13 -37.09 -28.71
C LEU A 546 0.85 -38.07 -29.65
N ALA A 547 1.73 -38.93 -29.11
CA ALA A 547 2.25 -40.07 -29.86
C ALA A 547 2.32 -41.31 -28.97
N GLY A 548 1.17 -42.00 -28.80
CA GLY A 548 1.12 -43.19 -27.94
C GLY A 548 -0.22 -43.89 -27.91
N LYS A 549 -0.77 -44.31 -29.05
CA LYS A 549 -1.62 -45.51 -29.17
C LYS A 549 -2.02 -45.78 -30.62
N LEU A 550 -1.22 -46.59 -31.29
CA LEU A 550 -1.65 -47.40 -32.43
C LEU A 550 -0.65 -48.56 -32.59
N ILE A 551 -1.08 -49.75 -32.21
CA ILE A 551 -1.07 -50.99 -33.02
C ILE A 551 -1.08 -52.24 -32.11
N LEU A 552 -1.99 -53.14 -32.50
CA LEU A 552 -2.28 -54.45 -31.94
C LEU A 552 -1.10 -55.43 -31.99
N SER A 553 -1.19 -56.40 -31.07
CA SER A 553 -0.43 -57.63 -30.91
C SER A 553 -0.27 -58.52 -32.17
N ARG A 554 0.95 -59.06 -32.40
CA ARG A 554 1.21 -60.52 -32.52
C ARG A 554 2.70 -60.91 -32.67
N SER A 555 3.15 -61.76 -31.74
CA SER A 555 4.02 -62.97 -31.83
C SER A 555 5.45 -62.98 -32.43
N ARG A 556 6.36 -63.59 -31.61
CA ARG A 556 7.61 -64.35 -31.89
C ARG A 556 8.79 -63.55 -32.48
N SER A 557 10.07 -63.74 -32.12
CA SER A 557 10.82 -64.75 -31.35
C SER A 557 12.25 -64.24 -31.12
N ALA A 558 12.86 -64.63 -29.99
CA ALA A 558 14.28 -64.83 -29.66
C ALA A 558 15.41 -64.06 -30.41
N VAL A 559 16.31 -63.45 -29.64
CA VAL A 559 17.76 -63.80 -29.49
C VAL A 559 18.46 -62.68 -28.70
N SER A 560 19.25 -63.06 -27.69
CA SER A 560 20.22 -62.24 -26.95
C SER A 560 21.65 -62.71 -27.36
N PRO A 561 22.76 -62.20 -26.78
CA PRO A 561 23.17 -60.84 -26.42
C PRO A 561 24.59 -60.53 -26.98
N GLU A 562 25.16 -59.32 -26.78
CA GLU A 562 26.59 -59.23 -26.43
C GLU A 562 27.05 -57.90 -25.84
N LYS A 563 27.99 -58.03 -24.90
CA LYS A 563 28.71 -57.01 -24.14
C LYS A 563 29.82 -56.38 -24.99
N ARG A 564 30.27 -55.16 -24.64
CA ARG A 564 31.69 -54.90 -24.33
C ARG A 564 31.94 -53.54 -23.67
N SER A 565 32.85 -53.62 -22.72
CA SER A 565 33.48 -52.63 -21.85
C SER A 565 34.53 -51.78 -22.58
N GLY A 566 34.84 -50.59 -22.05
CA GLY A 566 35.99 -49.79 -22.49
C GLY A 566 36.24 -48.58 -21.60
N THR A 567 37.26 -48.69 -20.76
CA THR A 567 37.80 -47.78 -19.75
C THR A 567 38.65 -46.60 -20.29
N SER A 568 38.65 -45.51 -19.51
CA SER A 568 39.77 -44.61 -19.13
C SER A 568 40.42 -43.68 -20.18
N GLY A 569 40.74 -42.46 -19.74
CA GLY A 569 41.61 -41.52 -20.45
C GLY A 569 41.48 -40.08 -19.94
N SER A 570 42.25 -39.75 -18.90
CA SER A 570 42.50 -38.40 -18.40
C SER A 570 43.59 -37.74 -19.25
N GLU A 571 43.47 -36.45 -19.59
CA GLU A 571 44.64 -35.58 -19.81
C GLU A 571 44.27 -34.09 -19.73
N MET A 572 44.96 -33.39 -18.81
CA MET A 572 45.17 -31.94 -18.82
C MET A 572 46.07 -31.57 -20.01
N ILE A 573 45.95 -30.34 -20.53
CA ILE A 573 47.08 -29.44 -20.87
C ILE A 573 46.56 -28.01 -21.07
N SER A 574 47.46 -27.10 -20.73
CA SER A 574 47.41 -25.67 -20.47
C SER A 574 47.36 -24.73 -21.69
N SER A 575 46.89 -23.51 -21.42
CA SER A 575 47.36 -22.17 -21.89
C SER A 575 48.08 -22.02 -23.24
N VAL A 576 47.55 -21.15 -24.11
CA VAL A 576 48.36 -20.26 -24.95
C VAL A 576 47.71 -18.88 -25.02
N GLN A 577 48.53 -17.89 -24.69
CA GLN A 577 48.38 -16.45 -24.83
C GLN A 577 48.93 -16.05 -26.21
N SER A 578 48.27 -15.16 -26.94
CA SER A 578 48.94 -14.36 -27.97
C SER A 578 48.16 -13.10 -28.30
N ASP A 579 48.79 -11.97 -27.97
CA ASP A 579 48.56 -10.65 -28.54
C ASP A 579 48.52 -10.68 -30.08
N LYS A 580 47.77 -9.74 -30.66
CA LYS A 580 48.27 -8.96 -31.80
C LYS A 580 47.53 -7.64 -31.94
N THR A 581 48.35 -6.61 -31.99
CA THR A 581 48.14 -5.20 -32.30
C THR A 581 47.65 -4.98 -33.74
N GLY A 582 46.97 -3.85 -33.90
CA GLY A 582 46.58 -3.20 -35.17
C GLY A 582 45.93 -1.87 -34.86
#